data_AF-A0A9E4UIB9-F1
#
_entry.id   AF-A0A9E4UIB9-F1
#
_cell.length_a   1.000
_cell.length_b   1.000
_cell.length_c   1.000
_cell.angle_alpha   90.00
_cell.angle_beta   90.00
_cell.angle_gamma   90.00
#
_symmetry.space_group_name_H-M   'P 1'
#
loop_
_entity.id
_entity.type
_entity.pdbx_description
1 polymer ?
#
loop_
_entity_poly.entity_id
_entity_poly.type
_entity_poly.pdbx_seq_one_letter_code
_entity_poly.pdbx_strand_id
1 'polypeptide(L)' 'MFTSIDAFLNYFDAVNRRAMRDIGALPPEADGWTPSTGEGEGAWSINKLIGHMAGSRLYFASAYVGEGWIS' A
#
# COMPACT_ATOMS: atom_id res chain seq x y z
N MET A 1 12.29 1.58 16.02
CA MET A 1 10.94 1.04 16.30
C MET A 1 10.10 2.17 16.86
N PHE A 2 8.84 2.32 16.43
CA PHE A 2 7.96 3.37 16.97
C PHE A 2 7.62 3.06 18.42
N THR A 3 7.59 4.09 19.26
CA THR A 3 7.31 3.98 20.70
C THR A 3 5.94 4.57 21.08
N SER A 4 5.20 5.14 20.11
CA SER A 4 3.83 5.62 20.28
C SER A 4 3.03 5.50 18.99
N ILE A 5 1.71 5.47 19.13
CA ILE A 5 0.77 5.47 18.00
C ILE A 5 0.89 6.78 17.21
N ASP A 6 0.97 7.92 17.87
CA ASP A 6 1.11 9.23 17.21
C ASP A 6 2.39 9.31 16.35
N ALA A 7 3.50 8.75 16.85
CA ALA A 7 4.75 8.70 16.09
C ALA A 7 4.61 7.82 14.84
N PHE A 8 3.92 6.68 14.96
CA PHE A 8 3.62 5.82 13.81
C PHE A 8 2.69 6.51 12.80
N LEU A 9 1.63 7.18 13.27
CA LEU A 9 0.65 7.85 12.40
C LEU A 9 1.28 9.00 11.62
N ASN A 10 2.10 9.83 12.27
CA ASN A 10 2.84 10.91 11.60
C ASN A 10 3.80 10.37 10.53
N TYR A 11 4.51 9.29 10.84
CA TYR A 11 5.38 8.63 9.87
C TYR A 11 4.58 8.05 8.69
N PHE A 12 3.50 7.33 8.98
CA PHE A 12 2.69 6.67 7.96
C PHE A 12 2.02 7.67 7.01
N ASP A 13 1.50 8.79 7.54
CA ASP A 13 0.97 9.88 6.72
C ASP A 13 2.02 10.45 5.76
N ALA A 14 3.25 10.70 6.24
CA ALA A 14 4.33 11.19 5.40
C ALA A 14 4.72 10.19 4.28
N VAL A 15 4.84 8.89 4.61
CA VAL A 15 5.13 7.84 3.62
C VAL A 15 4.00 7.72 2.60
N ASN A 16 2.75 7.78 3.05
CA ASN A 16 1.58 7.71 2.18
C ASN A 16 1.54 8.89 1.20
N ARG A 17 1.74 10.12 1.67
CA ARG A 17 1.77 11.32 0.80
C ARG A 17 2.85 11.21 -0.27
N ARG A 18 4.04 10.73 0.12
CA ARG A 18 5.13 10.47 -0.82
C ARG A 18 4.74 9.42 -1.86
N ALA A 19 4.19 8.29 -1.42
CA ALA A 19 3.76 7.22 -2.33
C ALA A 19 2.71 7.71 -3.34
N MET A 20 1.72 8.50 -2.89
CA MET A 20 0.70 9.08 -3.78
C MET A 20 1.31 10.02 -4.82
N ARG A 21 2.26 10.87 -4.43
CA ARG A 21 3.00 11.74 -5.35
C ARG A 21 3.80 10.91 -6.36
N ASP A 22 4.52 9.90 -5.90
CA ASP A 22 5.39 9.07 -6.74
C ASP A 22 4.55 8.24 -7.73
N ILE A 23 3.38 7.71 -7.32
CA ILE A 23 2.42 7.04 -8.20
C ILE A 23 1.86 8.01 -9.25
N GLY A 24 1.46 9.22 -8.85
CA GLY A 24 0.92 10.22 -9.77
C GLY A 24 1.94 10.74 -10.79
N ALA A 25 3.23 10.54 -10.55
CA ALA A 25 4.32 10.89 -11.46
C ALA A 25 4.73 9.75 -12.40
N LEU A 26 4.12 8.56 -12.27
CA LEU A 26 4.44 7.43 -13.14
C LEU A 26 4.04 7.74 -14.59
N PRO A 27 4.90 7.38 -15.56
CA PRO A 27 4.55 7.53 -16.96
C PRO A 27 3.53 6.45 -17.38
N PRO A 28 2.76 6.66 -18.46
CA PRO A 28 1.75 5.69 -18.91
C PRO A 28 2.30 4.26 -19.13
N GLU A 29 3.56 4.12 -19.56
CA GLU A 29 4.23 2.84 -19.82
C GLU A 29 4.49 2.02 -18.55
N ALA A 30 4.36 2.65 -17.38
CA ALA A 30 4.44 1.93 -16.11
C ALA A 30 3.19 1.05 -15.89
N ASP A 31 2.06 1.35 -16.53
CA ASP A 31 0.85 0.54 -16.41
C ASP A 31 1.10 -0.90 -16.90
N GLY A 32 0.72 -1.87 -16.09
CA GLY A 32 0.98 -3.28 -16.35
C GLY A 32 2.44 -3.71 -16.15
N TRP A 33 3.36 -2.81 -15.78
CA TRP A 33 4.75 -3.18 -15.52
C TRP A 33 4.81 -4.25 -14.44
N THR A 34 5.62 -5.28 -14.69
CA THR A 34 5.86 -6.40 -13.78
C THR A 34 7.36 -6.73 -13.75
N PRO A 35 7.92 -7.13 -12.60
CA PRO A 35 9.29 -7.63 -12.53
C PRO A 35 9.49 -8.83 -13.45
N SER A 36 10.68 -8.94 -14.07
CA SER A 36 11.02 -10.05 -14.97
C SER A 36 11.33 -11.36 -14.23
N THR A 37 11.66 -11.29 -12.94
CA THR A 37 12.02 -12.41 -12.06
C THR A 37 11.71 -12.05 -10.61
N GLY A 38 11.41 -13.05 -9.76
CA GLY A 38 11.33 -12.91 -8.29
C GLY A 38 10.14 -13.65 -7.67
N GLU A 39 10.06 -13.67 -6.33
CA GLU A 39 9.01 -14.39 -5.57
C GLU A 39 8.34 -13.56 -4.44
N GLY A 40 7.02 -13.75 -4.25
CA GLY A 40 6.19 -13.20 -3.16
C GLY A 40 5.43 -11.92 -3.56
N GLU A 41 5.35 -10.97 -2.63
CA GLU A 41 5.47 -9.54 -2.99
C GLU A 41 6.62 -9.30 -4.00
N GLY A 42 7.56 -10.24 -4.15
CA GLY A 42 8.67 -10.18 -5.12
C GLY A 42 8.36 -10.50 -6.57
N ALA A 43 7.11 -10.41 -7.04
CA ALA A 43 6.85 -10.17 -8.47
C ALA A 43 5.57 -9.37 -8.70
N TRP A 44 5.20 -8.47 -7.79
CA TRP A 44 3.99 -7.68 -7.99
C TRP A 44 4.17 -6.69 -9.13
N SER A 45 3.18 -6.72 -10.04
CA SER A 45 3.02 -5.62 -10.97
C SER A 45 2.71 -4.33 -10.22
N ILE A 46 2.93 -3.19 -10.88
CA ILE A 46 2.63 -1.90 -10.28
C ILE A 46 1.14 -1.79 -9.90
N ASN A 47 0.25 -2.37 -10.70
CA ASN A 47 -1.18 -2.38 -10.42
C ASN A 47 -1.51 -3.21 -9.17
N LYS A 48 -0.82 -4.35 -8.95
CA LYS A 48 -0.99 -5.16 -7.74
C LYS A 48 -0.52 -4.41 -6.50
N LEU A 49 0.62 -3.73 -6.57
CA LEU A 49 1.12 -2.88 -5.48
C LEU A 49 0.12 -1.77 -5.12
N ILE A 50 -0.34 -1.01 -6.11
CA ILE A 50 -1.30 0.09 -5.91
C ILE A 50 -2.64 -0.43 -5.39
N GLY A 51 -3.14 -1.53 -5.97
CA GLY A 51 -4.37 -2.18 -5.54
C GLY A 51 -4.29 -2.69 -4.10
N HIS A 52 -3.18 -3.33 -3.72
CA HIS A 52 -2.96 -3.80 -2.35
C HIS A 52 -2.88 -2.64 -1.36
N MET A 53 -2.18 -1.54 -1.71
CA MET A 53 -2.21 -0.33 -0.89
C MET A 53 -3.65 0.12 -0.67
N ALA A 54 -4.44 0.31 -1.73
CA ALA A 54 -5.82 0.78 -1.62
C ALA A 54 -6.70 -0.17 -0.78
N GLY A 55 -6.66 -1.47 -1.08
CA GLY A 55 -7.51 -2.48 -0.45
C GLY A 55 -7.17 -2.77 1.00
N SER A 56 -5.89 -2.82 1.37
CA SER A 56 -5.47 -3.20 2.73
C SER A 56 -5.98 -2.28 3.84
N ARG A 57 -6.33 -1.03 3.51
CA ARG A 57 -6.93 -0.10 4.48
C ARG A 57 -8.33 -0.53 4.91
N LEU A 58 -9.05 -1.28 4.07
CA LEU A 58 -10.39 -1.77 4.36
C LEU A 58 -10.37 -2.82 5.47
N TYR A 59 -9.28 -3.55 5.67
CA TYR A 59 -9.14 -4.50 6.78
C TYR A 59 -9.36 -3.84 8.15
N PHE A 60 -8.93 -2.59 8.33
CA PHE A 60 -9.17 -1.85 9.57
C PHE A 60 -10.65 -1.48 9.75
N ALA A 61 -11.33 -1.15 8.66
CA ALA A 61 -12.76 -0.85 8.69
C ALA A 61 -13.58 -2.09 9.03
N SER A 62 -13.29 -3.23 8.38
CA SER A 62 -13.90 -4.53 8.69
C SER A 62 -13.64 -4.95 10.14
N ALA A 63 -12.41 -4.77 10.63
CA ALA A 63 -12.08 -5.04 12.02
C ALA A 63 -12.87 -4.12 12.98
N TYR A 64 -13.01 -2.84 12.63
CA TYR A 64 -13.75 -1.86 13.43
C TYR A 64 -15.24 -2.20 13.56
N VAL A 65 -15.88 -2.72 12.52
CA VAL A 65 -17.29 -3.12 12.56
C VAL A 65 -17.50 -4.54 13.11
N GLY A 66 -16.45 -5.21 13.58
CA GLY A 66 -16.52 -6.53 14.19
C GLY A 66 -16.54 -7.70 13.21
N GLU A 67 -16.26 -7.46 11.93
CA GLU A 67 -16.18 -8.49 10.88
C GLU A 67 -14.79 -9.17 10.81
N GLY A 68 -13.83 -8.66 11.56
CA GLY A 68 -12.46 -9.18 11.61
C GLY A 68 -11.56 -8.66 10.47
N TRP A 69 -10.43 -9.33 10.26
CA TRP A 69 -9.36 -8.90 9.34
C TRP A 69 -9.42 -9.60 7.97
N ILE A 70 -10.62 -9.93 7.50
CA ILE A 70 -10.83 -10.74 6.30
C ILE A 70 -11.28 -9.80 5.17
N SER A 71 -10.60 -9.82 4.02
CA SER A 71 -11.16 -9.34 2.73
C SER A 71 -11.27 -10.49 1.77
#